data_AF-A0A7V7QLB3-F1
#
_entry.id   AF-A0A7V7QLB3-F1
#
_cell.length_a   1.000
_cell.length_b   1.000
_cell.length_c   1.000
_cell.angle_alpha   90.00
_cell.angle_beta   90.00
_cell.angle_gamma   90.00
#
_symmetry.space_group_name_H-M   'P 1'
#
loop_
_entity.id
_entity.type
_entity.pdbx_description
1 polymer ?
#
loop_
_entity_poly.entity_id
_entity_poly.type
_entity_poly.pdbx_seq_one_letter_code
_entity_poly.pdbx_strand_id
1 'polypeptide(L)' 'MQIYHNQEHSNLLSDLAKTKNDLDIAYSNFENVIDPDLIDSCIYELNAVQKKYKFLYERVKQHELENLL' A
#
# COMPACT_ATOMS: atom_id res chain seq x y z
N MET A 1 13.58 -5.85 -23.35
CA MET A 1 12.53 -4.84 -23.06
C MET A 1 11.31 -5.46 -22.36
N GLN A 2 10.66 -6.50 -22.90
CA GLN A 2 9.48 -7.15 -22.25
C GLN A 2 9.76 -7.85 -20.89
N ILE A 3 10.99 -8.31 -20.62
CA ILE A 3 11.36 -8.94 -19.34
C ILE A 3 11.34 -7.92 -18.19
N TYR A 4 11.84 -6.70 -18.42
CA TYR A 4 11.87 -5.64 -17.41
C TYR A 4 10.45 -5.18 -17.01
N HIS A 5 9.55 -5.12 -17.99
CA HIS A 5 8.14 -4.76 -17.79
C HIS A 5 7.41 -5.78 -16.87
N ASN A 6 7.73 -7.08 -17.02
CA ASN A 6 7.17 -8.12 -16.15
C ASN A 6 7.76 -8.08 -14.73
N GLN A 7 9.04 -7.73 -14.60
CA GLN A 7 9.67 -7.59 -13.29
C GLN A 7 9.13 -6.38 -12.52
N GLU A 8 8.91 -5.25 -13.20
CA GLU A 8 8.29 -4.05 -12.60
C GLU A 8 6.87 -4.35 -12.12
N HIS A 9 6.04 -5.01 -12.93
CA HIS A 9 4.71 -5.45 -12.53
C HIS A 9 4.73 -6.37 -11.29
N SER A 10 5.62 -7.36 -11.29
CA SER A 10 5.78 -8.28 -10.16
C SER A 10 6.20 -7.54 -8.89
N ASN A 11 7.06 -6.53 -9.00
CA ASN A 11 7.47 -5.70 -7.87
C ASN A 11 6.30 -4.86 -7.35
N LEU A 12 5.52 -4.23 -8.24
CA LEU A 12 4.32 -3.47 -7.86
C LEU A 12 3.30 -4.33 -7.12
N LEU A 13 3.03 -5.55 -7.60
CA LEU A 13 2.13 -6.49 -6.92
C LEU A 13 2.67 -6.92 -5.55
N SER A 14 3.97 -7.22 -5.46
CA SER A 14 4.63 -7.55 -4.18
C SER A 14 4.51 -6.39 -3.19
N ASP A 15 4.79 -5.16 -3.64
CA ASP A 15 4.74 -3.99 -2.77
C ASP A 15 3.32 -3.62 -2.36
N LEU A 16 2.34 -3.83 -3.25
CA LEU A 16 0.92 -3.69 -2.93
C LEU A 16 0.48 -4.71 -1.87
N ALA A 17 0.89 -5.97 -1.99
CA ALA A 17 0.58 -7.01 -1.02
C ALA A 17 1.20 -6.73 0.36
N LYS A 18 2.47 -6.31 0.41
CA LYS A 18 3.13 -5.89 1.65
C LYS A 18 2.42 -4.69 2.27
N THR A 19 2.12 -3.67 1.47
CA THR A 19 1.45 -2.45 1.96
C THR A 19 0.03 -2.75 2.44
N LYS A 20 -0.65 -3.75 1.87
CA LYS A 20 -1.94 -4.22 2.40
C LYS A 20 -1.80 -4.81 3.81
N ASN A 21 -0.78 -5.65 4.02
CA ASN A 21 -0.50 -6.19 5.35
C ASN A 21 -0.12 -5.07 6.35
N ASP A 22 0.71 -4.12 5.94
CA ASP A 22 1.04 -2.95 6.75
C ASP A 22 -0.22 -2.14 7.11
N LEU A 23 -1.17 -2.05 6.17
CA LEU A 23 -2.43 -1.34 6.37
C LEU A 23 -3.30 -2.06 7.41
N ASP A 24 -3.41 -3.38 7.32
CA ASP A 24 -4.16 -4.20 8.28
C ASP A 24 -3.55 -4.10 9.69
N ILE A 25 -2.22 -4.02 9.80
CA ILE A 25 -1.50 -3.75 11.06
C ILE A 25 -1.80 -2.34 11.58
N ALA A 26 -1.70 -1.31 10.74
CA ALA A 26 -1.95 0.08 11.14
C ALA A 26 -3.40 0.30 11.60
N TYR A 27 -4.36 -0.36 10.96
CA TYR A 27 -5.75 -0.40 11.42
C TYR A 27 -5.87 -1.05 12.80
N SER A 28 -5.23 -2.21 13.00
CA SER A 28 -5.24 -2.90 14.29
C SER A 28 -4.61 -2.04 15.40
N ASN A 29 -3.51 -1.33 15.10
CA ASN A 29 -2.87 -0.42 16.05
C ASN A 29 -3.81 0.75 16.41
N PHE A 30 -4.45 1.36 15.42
CA PHE A 30 -5.40 2.45 15.64
C PHE A 30 -6.64 2.01 16.44
N GLU A 31 -7.16 0.81 16.20
CA GLU A 31 -8.31 0.28 16.97
C GLU A 31 -7.97 -0.03 18.44
N ASN A 32 -6.72 -0.42 18.71
CA ASN A 32 -6.28 -0.86 20.03
C ASN A 32 -5.45 0.19 20.79
N VAL A 33 -5.27 1.39 20.25
CA VAL A 33 -4.53 2.46 20.93
C VAL A 33 -5.31 2.92 22.17
N ILE A 34 -4.70 2.81 23.34
CA ILE A 34 -5.26 3.25 24.62
C ILE A 34 -4.49 4.41 25.23
N ASP A 35 -3.27 4.65 24.74
CA ASP A 35 -2.43 5.76 25.15
C ASP A 35 -2.83 7.01 24.36
N PRO A 36 -3.37 8.06 25.02
CA PRO A 36 -3.78 9.29 24.35
C PRO A 36 -2.65 9.97 23.58
N ASP A 37 -1.40 9.85 24.04
CA ASP A 37 -0.25 10.49 23.40
C ASP A 37 0.14 9.78 22.09
N LEU A 38 -0.34 8.55 21.85
CA LEU A 38 -0.06 7.77 20.65
C LEU A 38 -1.18 7.82 19.61
N ILE A 39 -2.36 8.36 19.95
CA ILE A 39 -3.52 8.43 19.04
C ILE A 39 -3.15 9.14 17.74
N ASP A 40 -2.54 10.33 17.84
CA ASP A 40 -2.15 11.09 16.66
C ASP A 40 -1.12 10.34 15.82
N SER A 41 -0.15 9.66 16.47
CA SER A 41 0.82 8.83 15.76
C SER A 41 0.14 7.72 14.96
N CYS A 42 -0.82 7.00 15.56
CA CYS A 42 -1.58 5.97 14.87
C CYS A 42 -2.42 6.53 13.71
N ILE A 43 -3.01 7.72 13.87
CA ILE A 43 -3.74 8.40 12.79
C ILE A 43 -2.81 8.74 11.63
N TYR A 44 -1.62 9.28 11.91
CA TYR A 44 -0.66 9.63 10.86
C TYR A 44 -0.11 8.39 10.16
N GLU A 45 0.20 7.34 10.91
CA GLU A 45 0.65 6.05 10.36
C GLU A 45 -0.42 5.46 9.43
N LEU A 46 -1.66 5.31 9.92
CA LEU A 46 -2.76 4.77 9.13
C LEU A 46 -2.98 5.57 7.84
N ASN A 47 -3.01 6.91 7.93
CA ASN A 47 -3.16 7.77 6.76
C ASN A 47 -1.99 7.62 5.77
N ALA A 48 -0.76 7.49 6.25
CA ALA A 48 0.42 7.31 5.40
C ALA A 48 0.35 5.99 4.63
N VAL A 49 0.02 4.90 5.33
CA VAL A 49 -0.09 3.57 4.72
C VAL A 49 -1.27 3.49 3.74
N GLN A 50 -2.42 4.10 4.08
CA GLN A 50 -3.57 4.21 3.16
C GLN A 50 -3.21 4.94 1.87
N LYS A 51 -2.50 6.07 1.96
CA LYS A 51 -2.04 6.82 0.77
C LYS A 51 -1.10 5.99 -0.09
N LYS A 52 -0.16 5.27 0.53
CA LYS A 52 0.77 4.37 -0.16
C LYS A 52 0.01 3.23 -0.86
N TYR A 53 -0.95 2.59 -0.18
CA TYR A 53 -1.78 1.53 -0.76
C TYR A 53 -2.53 2.03 -1.99
N LYS A 54 -3.21 3.19 -1.87
CA LYS A 54 -3.96 3.79 -2.97
C LYS A 54 -3.07 4.06 -4.18
N PHE A 55 -1.90 4.66 -3.97
CA PHE A 55 -0.94 4.93 -5.03
C PHE A 55 -0.49 3.64 -5.75
N LEU A 56 -0.10 2.61 -5.00
CA LEU A 56 0.35 1.34 -5.58
C LEU A 56 -0.77 0.64 -6.35
N TYR A 57 -2.00 0.67 -5.83
CA TYR A 57 -3.17 0.11 -6.50
C TYR A 57 -3.46 0.81 -7.83
N GLU A 58 -3.39 2.13 -7.87
CA GLU A 58 -3.54 2.91 -9.10
C GLU A 58 -2.43 2.60 -10.12
N ARG A 59 -1.18 2.41 -9.67
CA ARG A 59 -0.06 2.01 -10.54
C ARG A 59 -0.22 0.62 -11.13
N VAL A 60 -0.64 -0.37 -10.34
CA VAL A 60 -0.95 -1.72 -10.84
C VAL A 60 -2.03 -1.64 -11.92
N LYS A 61 -3.14 -0.94 -11.65
CA LYS A 61 -4.23 -0.76 -12.62
C LYS A 61 -3.76 -0.11 -13.92
N GLN A 62 -2.94 0.93 -13.82
CA GLN A 62 -2.42 1.62 -15.00
C GLN A 62 -1.54 0.67 -15.83
N HIS A 63 -0.64 -0.07 -15.17
CA HIS A 63 0.23 -1.02 -15.83
C HIS A 63 -0.54 -2.21 -16.45
N GLU A 64 -1.63 -2.67 -15.83
CA GLU A 64 -2.53 -3.67 -16.42
C GLU A 64 -3.23 -3.13 -17.68
N LEU A 65 -3.66 -1.87 -17.67
CA LEU A 65 -4.32 -1.22 -18.81
C LEU A 65 -3.35 -0.99 -19.97
N GLU A 66 -2.12 -0.55 -19.69
CA GLU A 66 -1.06 -0.35 -20.68
C GLU A 66 -0.65 -1.67 -21.37
N ASN A 67 -0.75 -2.80 -20.67
CA ASN A 67 -0.49 -4.13 -21.25
C ASN A 67 -1.61 -4.65 -22.17
N LEU A 68 -2.81 -4.04 -22.14
CA LEU A 68 -3.97 -4.45 -22.94
C LEU A 68 -4.13 -3.65 -24.25
N LEU A 69 -3.35 -2.57 -24.44
CA LEU A 69 -3.34 -1.68 -25.60
C LEU A 69 -2.13 -1.97 -26.50
#